data_AF-A0DDC7-F1
#
_entry.id   AF-A0DDC7-F1
#
_cell.length_a   1.000
_cell.length_b   1.000
_cell.length_c   1.000
_cell.angle_alpha   90.00
_cell.angle_beta   90.00
_cell.angle_gamma   90.00
#
_symmetry.space_group_name_H-M   'P 1'
#
loop_
_entity.id
_entity.type
_entity.pdbx_description
1 polymer ?
#
loop_
_entity_poly.entity_id
_entity_poly.type
_entity_poly.pdbx_seq_one_letter_code
_entity_poly.pdbx_strand_id
1 'polypeptide(L)'
;MGKLENGKGQMSLSSLFCLNKLKVRTQVLIIQVIIQFLVGSLLTLISYLAFQYIIDMYSDISLGFYVLQYYKKTDMITYLQVRSSQEVLLRSQTHLLKSDFLYQFIQTLDLQYVQQPLSCLNYDDKLDKYQYEQTFCYGFFGDQAYSSTDKDTLALNYSSFLTQALPMMDMDLDLLFSTIGDQMYFSIWPGDPFPNYKPHRRIWYTNHLKQIEEKNYNLTYFSEPYILWTWFLFMVTQTRNMTNLSGGLDGVFGSDLNFSLFHTLQSKQENVTFSIIDQKGQFLLSQFNISENTYIYDTDISGFTREDFEQINNYLHETQFINNCSRINQLTDNQRLCRYNQKTKTEELIVAKILYPTDLILLIQVDLLEKEKELLNQLTQIKRNFEDFFRMYILVGISTGLFSIILSSLVIYVTLSPITNLILYTSQQITKESDLMQQQINQKVRLKQSRYSLKTIQELHQAFRKMNVRLFNHKEGRRNKTCTELEQIQFPLKPLERFSFNTSKINNYNLKNEDLQMFYPFEFLRLHQKRKRHWYNYIQN
;
A
#
# COMPACT_ATOMS: atom_id res chain seq x y z
N MET A 1 63.94 -35.16 14.79
CA MET A 1 64.66 -35.31 13.51
C MET A 1 63.67 -35.71 12.44
N GLY A 2 63.49 -34.86 11.43
CA GLY A 2 62.63 -35.10 10.27
C GLY A 2 62.83 -33.94 9.30
N LYS A 3 63.29 -34.21 8.08
CA LYS A 3 63.61 -33.16 7.11
C LYS A 3 62.32 -32.55 6.56
N LEU A 4 61.95 -31.38 7.08
CA LEU A 4 61.02 -30.47 6.42
C LEU A 4 61.74 -29.82 5.24
N GLU A 5 61.61 -30.41 4.05
CA GLU A 5 62.00 -29.72 2.82
C GLU A 5 60.98 -28.61 2.53
N ASN A 6 61.39 -27.37 2.76
CA ASN A 6 60.66 -26.16 2.39
C ASN A 6 60.64 -25.99 0.86
N GLY A 7 59.87 -26.83 0.17
CA GLY A 7 59.50 -26.66 -1.22
C GLY A 7 58.53 -25.49 -1.39
N LYS A 8 59.04 -24.25 -1.39
CA LYS A 8 58.26 -23.06 -1.76
C LYS A 8 57.86 -23.15 -3.24
N GLY A 9 56.74 -23.81 -3.50
CA GLY A 9 56.02 -23.75 -4.76
C GLY A 9 55.44 -22.36 -5.01
N GLN A 10 56.29 -21.37 -5.30
CA GLN A 10 55.86 -20.27 -6.15
C GLN A 10 55.61 -20.86 -7.55
N MET A 11 54.41 -21.42 -7.74
CA MET A 11 53.87 -21.66 -9.08
C MET A 11 53.69 -20.30 -9.72
N SER A 12 54.73 -19.86 -10.44
CA SER A 12 54.62 -18.70 -11.31
C SER A 12 53.52 -18.98 -12.33
N LEU A 13 52.58 -18.04 -12.50
CA LEU A 13 51.48 -18.20 -13.46
C LEU A 13 51.97 -18.50 -14.89
N SER A 14 53.24 -18.21 -15.19
CA SER A 14 53.92 -18.54 -16.45
C SER A 14 54.13 -20.03 -16.71
N SER A 15 54.03 -20.92 -15.71
CA SER A 15 54.19 -22.37 -15.92
C SER A 15 52.89 -23.10 -16.30
N LEU A 16 51.73 -22.49 -16.05
CA LEU A 16 50.41 -23.10 -16.31
C LEU A 16 49.94 -22.94 -17.76
N PHE A 17 50.67 -22.18 -18.57
CA PHE A 17 50.37 -21.97 -19.98
C PHE A 17 51.64 -22.12 -20.83
N CYS A 18 51.63 -23.05 -21.78
CA CYS A 18 52.65 -23.20 -22.83
C CYS A 18 52.63 -22.06 -23.88
N LEU A 19 52.36 -20.83 -23.46
CA LEU A 19 52.19 -19.66 -24.34
C LEU A 19 53.47 -19.33 -25.11
N ASN A 20 54.68 -19.54 -24.54
CA ASN A 20 55.96 -19.16 -25.17
C ASN A 20 56.24 -19.83 -26.53
N LYS A 21 55.52 -20.88 -26.94
CA LYS A 21 55.62 -21.49 -28.28
C LYS A 21 54.50 -21.08 -29.25
N LEU A 22 53.49 -20.35 -28.80
CA LEU A 22 52.39 -19.87 -29.63
C LEU A 22 52.76 -18.55 -30.31
N LYS A 23 52.27 -18.33 -31.54
CA LYS A 23 52.41 -17.03 -32.23
C LYS A 23 51.79 -15.94 -31.35
N VAL A 24 52.43 -14.78 -31.27
CA VAL A 24 52.02 -13.63 -30.41
C VAL A 24 50.52 -13.31 -30.55
N ARG A 25 50.00 -13.37 -31.78
CA ARG A 25 48.56 -13.23 -32.10
C ARG A 25 47.64 -14.15 -31.29
N THR A 26 48.03 -15.41 -31.11
CA THR A 26 47.25 -16.40 -30.33
C THR A 26 47.38 -16.15 -28.83
N GLN A 27 48.54 -15.69 -28.36
CA GLN A 27 48.74 -15.32 -26.96
C GLN A 27 47.83 -14.15 -26.55
N VAL A 28 47.79 -13.09 -27.37
CA VAL A 28 46.94 -11.91 -27.13
C VAL A 28 45.46 -12.30 -27.10
N LEU A 29 44.99 -13.12 -28.04
CA LEU A 29 43.61 -13.64 -28.04
C LEU A 29 43.26 -14.43 -26.77
N ILE A 30 44.13 -15.36 -26.35
CA ILE A 30 43.88 -16.18 -25.14
C ILE A 30 43.80 -15.29 -23.88
N ILE A 31 44.75 -14.36 -23.71
CA ILE A 31 44.77 -13.46 -22.56
C ILE A 31 43.53 -12.55 -22.55
N GLN A 32 43.13 -12.03 -23.70
CA GLN A 32 41.95 -11.16 -23.81
C GLN A 32 40.64 -11.91 -23.53
N VAL A 33 40.48 -13.16 -23.99
CA VAL A 33 39.33 -14.01 -23.66
C VAL A 33 39.28 -14.30 -22.15
N ILE A 34 40.41 -14.61 -21.52
CA ILE A 34 40.48 -14.85 -20.07
C ILE A 34 40.07 -13.59 -19.29
N ILE A 35 40.58 -12.41 -19.68
CA ILE A 35 40.21 -11.13 -19.03
C ILE A 35 38.73 -10.82 -19.23
N GLN A 36 38.19 -10.97 -20.44
CA GLN A 36 36.76 -10.74 -20.72
C GLN A 36 35.86 -11.71 -19.95
N PHE A 37 36.24 -12.98 -19.84
CA PHE A 37 35.51 -13.96 -19.04
C PHE A 37 35.51 -13.60 -17.54
N LEU A 38 36.66 -13.20 -16.99
CA LEU A 38 36.79 -12.85 -15.59
C LEU A 38 36.00 -11.57 -15.25
N VAL A 39 36.07 -10.54 -16.11
CA VAL A 39 35.27 -9.30 -15.98
C VAL A 39 33.77 -9.57 -16.10
N GLY A 40 33.36 -10.41 -17.07
CA GLY A 40 31.96 -10.81 -17.25
C GLY A 40 31.41 -11.58 -16.05
N SER A 41 32.21 -12.50 -15.49
CA SER A 41 31.86 -13.27 -14.28
C SER A 41 31.70 -12.37 -13.05
N LEU A 42 32.55 -11.35 -12.91
CA LEU A 42 32.48 -10.39 -11.81
C LEU A 42 31.23 -9.51 -11.93
N LEU A 43 30.92 -9.02 -13.14
CA LEU A 43 29.74 -8.21 -13.43
C LEU A 43 28.43 -8.96 -13.19
N THR A 44 28.33 -10.23 -13.60
CA THR A 44 27.14 -11.04 -13.32
C THR A 44 26.99 -11.36 -11.85
N LEU A 45 28.07 -11.64 -11.12
CA LEU A 45 28.03 -11.86 -9.67
C LEU A 45 27.59 -10.60 -8.91
N ILE A 46 28.16 -9.44 -9.23
CA ILE A 46 27.77 -8.15 -8.61
C ILE A 46 26.32 -7.83 -8.91
N SER A 47 25.88 -8.01 -10.17
CA SER A 47 24.48 -7.78 -10.56
C SER A 47 23.52 -8.72 -9.82
N TYR A 48 23.90 -9.98 -9.61
CA TYR A 48 23.11 -10.96 -8.86
C TYR A 48 23.00 -10.59 -7.36
N LEU A 49 24.10 -10.20 -6.72
CA LEU A 49 24.08 -9.81 -5.31
C LEU A 49 23.27 -8.52 -5.08
N ALA A 50 23.43 -7.53 -5.96
CA ALA A 50 22.63 -6.31 -5.92
C ALA A 50 21.13 -6.60 -6.16
N PHE A 51 20.80 -7.54 -7.05
CA PHE A 51 19.43 -7.96 -7.34
C PHE A 51 18.75 -8.64 -6.15
N GLN A 52 19.41 -9.58 -5.47
CA GLN A 52 18.86 -10.21 -4.26
C GLN A 52 18.56 -9.16 -3.18
N TYR A 53 19.52 -8.24 -2.93
CA TYR A 53 19.34 -7.15 -1.99
C TYR A 53 18.14 -6.23 -2.35
N ILE A 54 17.94 -5.92 -3.64
CA ILE A 54 16.80 -5.13 -4.10
C ILE A 54 15.48 -5.88 -3.88
N ILE A 55 15.40 -7.18 -4.14
CA ILE A 55 14.19 -7.99 -3.92
C ILE A 55 13.81 -8.05 -2.45
N ASP A 56 14.77 -8.36 -1.57
CA ASP A 56 14.51 -8.48 -0.14
C ASP A 56 14.07 -7.12 0.43
N MET A 57 14.75 -6.04 0.06
CA MET A 57 14.37 -4.67 0.42
C MET A 57 12.97 -4.28 -0.10
N TYR A 58 12.60 -4.64 -1.33
CA TYR A 58 11.25 -4.38 -1.86
C TYR A 58 10.17 -5.20 -1.15
N SER A 59 10.46 -6.46 -0.82
CA SER A 59 9.55 -7.33 -0.08
C SER A 59 9.18 -6.69 1.26
N ASP A 60 10.18 -6.34 2.06
CA ASP A 60 9.97 -5.79 3.41
C ASP A 60 9.27 -4.42 3.39
N ILE A 61 9.69 -3.52 2.47
CA ILE A 61 9.05 -2.20 2.31
C ILE A 61 7.60 -2.34 1.84
N SER A 62 7.31 -3.28 0.92
CA SER A 62 5.97 -3.46 0.37
C SER A 62 4.97 -3.97 1.41
N LEU A 63 5.39 -4.88 2.29
CA LEU A 63 4.58 -5.39 3.40
C LEU A 63 4.22 -4.26 4.37
N GLY A 64 5.22 -3.49 4.83
CA GLY A 64 5.01 -2.35 5.72
C GLY A 64 4.11 -1.27 5.11
N PHE A 65 4.29 -0.95 3.82
CA PHE A 65 3.45 0.03 3.12
C PHE A 65 2.01 -0.45 2.95
N TYR A 66 1.79 -1.72 2.58
CA TYR A 66 0.45 -2.29 2.45
C TYR A 66 -0.30 -2.23 3.79
N VAL A 67 0.34 -2.70 4.85
CA VAL A 67 -0.19 -2.69 6.22
C VAL A 67 -0.57 -1.26 6.63
N LEU A 68 0.30 -0.27 6.37
CA LEU A 68 0.00 1.15 6.62
C LEU A 68 -1.18 1.70 5.81
N GLN A 69 -1.31 1.33 4.53
CA GLN A 69 -2.46 1.75 3.69
C GLN A 69 -3.77 1.10 4.15
N TYR A 70 -3.70 -0.17 4.55
CA TYR A 70 -4.85 -0.90 5.07
C TYR A 70 -5.32 -0.35 6.43
N TYR A 71 -4.40 0.10 7.30
CA TYR A 71 -4.75 0.89 8.49
C TYR A 71 -5.49 2.18 8.14
N LYS A 72 -4.97 2.99 7.21
CA LYS A 72 -5.64 4.23 6.79
C LYS A 72 -7.04 3.99 6.24
N LYS A 73 -7.24 2.92 5.48
CA LYS A 73 -8.56 2.48 5.01
C LYS A 73 -9.46 2.08 6.19
N THR A 74 -8.93 1.36 7.17
CA THR A 74 -9.65 0.94 8.38
C THR A 74 -10.04 2.13 9.27
N ASP A 75 -9.16 3.12 9.47
CA ASP A 75 -9.47 4.36 10.16
C ASP A 75 -10.58 5.15 9.44
N MET A 76 -10.55 5.23 8.11
CA MET A 76 -11.60 5.87 7.31
C MET A 76 -12.95 5.15 7.43
N ILE A 77 -12.96 3.82 7.36
CA ILE A 77 -14.18 3.01 7.57
C ILE A 77 -14.68 3.24 9.00
N THR A 78 -13.81 3.15 10.01
CA THR A 78 -14.14 3.42 11.42
C THR A 78 -14.84 4.76 11.58
N TYR A 79 -14.25 5.84 11.04
CA TYR A 79 -14.81 7.18 11.14
C TYR A 79 -16.23 7.28 10.55
N LEU A 80 -16.45 6.68 9.37
CA LEU A 80 -17.77 6.65 8.72
C LEU A 80 -18.78 5.84 9.53
N GLN A 81 -18.37 4.70 10.10
CA GLN A 81 -19.24 3.82 10.88
C GLN A 81 -19.61 4.40 12.24
N VAL A 82 -18.65 5.03 12.94
CA VAL A 82 -18.92 5.80 14.17
C VAL A 82 -19.94 6.89 13.87
N ARG A 83 -19.70 7.71 12.83
CA ARG A 83 -20.61 8.80 12.45
C ARG A 83 -22.01 8.29 12.11
N SER A 84 -22.13 7.26 11.27
CA SER A 84 -23.44 6.71 10.89
C SER A 84 -24.18 6.09 12.08
N SER A 85 -23.47 5.44 13.00
CA SER A 85 -24.07 4.86 14.20
C SER A 85 -24.54 5.94 15.17
N GLN A 86 -23.74 6.99 15.37
CA GLN A 86 -24.12 8.17 16.14
C GLN A 86 -25.33 8.91 15.54
N GLU A 87 -25.42 8.97 14.20
CA GLU A 87 -26.55 9.60 13.50
C GLU A 87 -27.87 8.87 13.76
N VAL A 88 -27.88 7.53 13.72
CA VAL A 88 -29.06 6.72 14.07
C VAL A 88 -29.47 6.91 15.54
N LEU A 89 -28.50 6.84 16.46
CA LEU A 89 -28.75 7.01 17.91
C LEU A 89 -29.26 8.42 18.25
N LEU A 90 -28.67 9.46 17.64
CA LEU A 90 -29.10 10.84 17.82
C LEU A 90 -30.48 11.09 17.19
N ARG A 91 -30.79 10.44 16.06
CA ARG A 91 -32.11 10.51 15.41
C ARG A 91 -33.19 9.91 16.30
N SER A 92 -32.97 8.73 16.88
CA SER A 92 -33.94 8.10 17.79
C SER A 92 -34.09 8.91 19.09
N GLN A 93 -33.01 9.36 19.71
CA GLN A 93 -33.09 10.28 20.86
C GLN A 93 -33.90 11.56 20.54
N THR A 94 -33.66 12.16 19.38
CA THR A 94 -34.37 13.38 18.93
C THR A 94 -35.84 13.09 18.63
N HIS A 95 -36.16 11.92 18.10
CA HIS A 95 -37.53 11.48 17.84
C HIS A 95 -38.31 11.31 19.15
N LEU A 96 -37.73 10.62 20.14
CA LEU A 96 -38.33 10.45 21.47
C LEU A 96 -38.50 11.78 22.21
N LEU A 97 -37.51 12.68 22.12
CA LEU A 97 -37.60 14.02 22.71
C LEU A 97 -38.72 14.87 22.07
N LYS A 98 -38.86 14.82 20.74
CA LYS A 98 -39.97 15.48 20.03
C LYS A 98 -41.31 14.88 20.40
N SER A 99 -41.37 13.57 20.64
CA SER A 99 -42.59 12.86 21.05
C SER A 99 -43.08 13.33 22.43
N ASP A 100 -42.17 13.44 23.40
CA ASP A 100 -42.40 14.01 24.74
C ASP A 100 -42.88 15.47 24.69
N PHE A 101 -42.22 16.34 23.91
CA PHE A 101 -42.71 17.71 23.70
C PHE A 101 -44.07 17.79 23.00
N LEU A 102 -44.34 16.94 22.01
CA LEU A 102 -45.61 16.91 21.30
C LEU A 102 -46.75 16.41 22.20
N TYR A 103 -46.47 15.45 23.09
CA TYR A 103 -47.41 14.96 24.09
C TYR A 103 -47.82 16.10 25.05
N GLN A 104 -46.85 16.81 25.61
CA GLN A 104 -47.10 18.02 26.41
C GLN A 104 -47.89 19.09 25.62
N PHE A 105 -47.54 19.33 24.36
CA PHE A 105 -48.24 20.30 23.51
C PHE A 105 -49.71 19.93 23.27
N ILE A 106 -50.03 18.65 23.11
CA ILE A 106 -51.41 18.18 22.99
C ILE A 106 -52.16 18.34 24.33
N GLN A 107 -51.48 18.13 25.47
CA GLN A 107 -52.05 18.45 26.79
C GLN A 107 -52.38 19.96 26.94
N THR A 108 -51.57 20.89 26.41
CA THR A 108 -51.87 22.33 26.55
C THR A 108 -53.04 22.83 25.71
N LEU A 109 -53.34 22.15 24.60
CA LEU A 109 -54.40 22.56 23.68
C LEU A 109 -55.77 21.90 23.94
N ASP A 110 -55.83 20.91 24.86
CA ASP A 110 -57.03 20.12 25.18
C ASP A 110 -57.76 19.57 23.92
N LEU A 111 -56.96 19.11 22.95
CA LEU A 111 -57.48 18.70 21.65
C LEU A 111 -58.04 17.27 21.71
N GLN A 112 -59.37 17.20 21.67
CA GLN A 112 -60.13 15.97 21.47
C GLN A 112 -60.13 15.60 19.98
N TYR A 113 -59.18 14.76 19.57
CA TYR A 113 -59.02 14.33 18.19
C TYR A 113 -60.01 13.22 17.79
N VAL A 114 -60.53 13.30 16.56
CA VAL A 114 -61.71 12.53 16.12
C VAL A 114 -61.36 11.19 15.48
N GLN A 115 -60.20 11.07 14.82
CA GLN A 115 -59.81 9.81 14.16
C GLN A 115 -59.19 8.86 15.17
N GLN A 116 -59.97 7.88 15.64
CA GLN A 116 -59.45 6.88 16.56
C GLN A 116 -58.35 6.02 15.89
N PRO A 117 -57.23 5.74 16.59
CA PRO A 117 -56.25 4.74 16.16
C PRO A 117 -56.89 3.33 16.12
N LEU A 118 -56.18 2.31 15.63
CA LEU A 118 -56.76 0.95 15.57
C LEU A 118 -56.53 0.19 16.89
N SER A 119 -57.60 -0.38 17.45
CA SER A 119 -57.54 -1.26 18.62
C SER A 119 -57.04 -2.66 18.23
N CYS A 120 -55.72 -2.83 18.15
CA CYS A 120 -55.07 -4.04 17.64
C CYS A 120 -55.04 -5.23 18.62
N LEU A 121 -55.65 -5.07 19.80
CA LEU A 121 -55.95 -6.19 20.72
C LEU A 121 -57.20 -7.01 20.36
N ASN A 122 -58.12 -6.46 19.56
CA ASN A 122 -59.50 -6.95 19.49
C ASN A 122 -59.94 -7.48 18.10
N TYR A 123 -59.05 -7.47 17.10
CA TYR A 123 -59.43 -7.66 15.68
C TYR A 123 -58.38 -8.37 14.81
N ASP A 124 -57.79 -9.49 15.25
CA ASP A 124 -56.86 -10.31 14.44
C ASP A 124 -57.45 -10.70 13.05
N ASP A 125 -58.76 -11.01 12.99
CA ASP A 125 -59.37 -11.68 11.82
C ASP A 125 -59.93 -10.74 10.73
N LYS A 126 -59.86 -9.40 10.89
CA LYS A 126 -60.77 -8.48 10.16
C LYS A 126 -60.13 -7.27 9.46
N LEU A 127 -58.83 -7.05 9.57
CA LEU A 127 -58.18 -5.84 9.08
C LEU A 127 -57.05 -6.17 8.10
N ASP A 128 -56.89 -5.31 7.08
CA ASP A 128 -55.84 -5.46 6.06
C ASP A 128 -54.48 -5.08 6.68
N LYS A 129 -53.42 -5.84 6.37
CA LYS A 129 -52.05 -5.52 6.80
C LYS A 129 -51.66 -4.08 6.46
N TYR A 130 -52.10 -3.59 5.31
CA TYR A 130 -51.88 -2.21 4.89
C TYR A 130 -52.45 -1.16 5.86
N GLN A 131 -53.57 -1.46 6.54
CA GLN A 131 -54.17 -0.54 7.52
C GLN A 131 -53.32 -0.41 8.78
N TYR A 132 -52.68 -1.50 9.22
CA TYR A 132 -51.79 -1.48 10.38
C TYR A 132 -50.48 -0.71 10.11
N GLU A 133 -49.89 -0.88 8.91
CA GLU A 133 -48.70 -0.13 8.50
C GLU A 133 -48.94 1.40 8.45
N GLN A 134 -50.20 1.83 8.28
CA GLN A 134 -50.60 3.25 8.13
C GLN A 134 -51.29 3.85 9.38
N THR A 135 -51.20 3.24 10.56
CA THR A 135 -51.86 3.72 11.78
C THR A 135 -51.13 3.32 13.05
N PHE A 136 -51.27 4.09 14.12
CA PHE A 136 -50.90 3.62 15.45
C PHE A 136 -51.87 2.51 15.89
N CYS A 137 -51.30 1.36 16.26
CA CYS A 137 -52.03 0.30 16.94
C CYS A 137 -52.07 0.57 18.44
N TYR A 138 -53.17 0.27 19.13
CA TYR A 138 -53.27 0.42 20.59
C TYR A 138 -54.03 -0.69 21.32
N GLY A 139 -53.87 -0.71 22.64
CA GLY A 139 -54.62 -1.55 23.57
C GLY A 139 -54.58 -1.04 25.02
N PHE A 140 -55.59 -1.43 25.80
CA PHE A 140 -55.62 -1.23 27.25
C PHE A 140 -55.32 -2.56 27.97
N PHE A 141 -54.54 -2.48 29.05
CA PHE A 141 -54.03 -3.64 29.80
C PHE A 141 -54.18 -3.39 31.30
N GLY A 142 -54.47 -4.43 32.07
CA GLY A 142 -54.62 -4.36 33.52
C GLY A 142 -55.89 -5.05 34.01
N ASP A 143 -56.01 -5.25 35.32
CA ASP A 143 -57.15 -5.97 35.92
C ASP A 143 -58.46 -5.15 35.89
N GLN A 144 -58.37 -3.84 35.62
CA GLN A 144 -59.50 -2.92 35.43
C GLN A 144 -59.49 -2.26 34.04
N ALA A 145 -59.12 -2.98 32.96
CA ALA A 145 -58.98 -2.45 31.60
C ALA A 145 -60.20 -1.71 30.99
N TYR A 146 -61.34 -1.65 31.69
CA TYR A 146 -62.56 -0.93 31.31
C TYR A 146 -62.68 0.51 31.87
N SER A 147 -61.79 0.96 32.77
CA SER A 147 -61.89 2.27 33.46
C SER A 147 -60.72 3.21 33.12
N SER A 148 -60.63 3.67 31.87
CA SER A 148 -59.55 4.57 31.40
C SER A 148 -59.25 5.73 32.35
N THR A 149 -57.98 5.87 32.74
CA THR A 149 -57.52 7.03 33.51
C THR A 149 -57.37 8.27 32.61
N ASP A 150 -57.22 9.45 33.21
CA ASP A 150 -56.93 10.69 32.47
C ASP A 150 -55.67 10.54 31.61
N LYS A 151 -54.63 9.89 32.15
CA LYS A 151 -53.35 9.63 31.45
C LYS A 151 -53.54 8.74 30.22
N ASP A 152 -54.34 7.69 30.36
CA ASP A 152 -54.66 6.77 29.26
C ASP A 152 -55.47 7.48 28.16
N THR A 153 -56.38 8.37 28.56
CA THR A 153 -57.18 9.19 27.63
C THR A 153 -56.30 10.18 26.87
N LEU A 154 -55.35 10.82 27.55
CA LEU A 154 -54.35 11.69 26.91
C LEU A 154 -53.43 10.91 25.96
N ALA A 155 -53.02 9.69 26.33
CA ALA A 155 -52.22 8.81 25.47
C ALA A 155 -52.99 8.32 24.24
N LEU A 156 -54.30 8.10 24.35
CA LEU A 156 -55.20 7.81 23.21
C LEU A 156 -55.37 9.03 22.28
N ASN A 157 -55.52 10.24 22.83
CA ASN A 157 -55.57 11.47 22.02
C ASN A 157 -54.24 11.72 21.29
N TYR A 158 -53.12 11.39 21.91
CA TYR A 158 -51.79 11.51 21.33
C TYR A 158 -51.57 10.56 20.13
N SER A 159 -51.88 9.27 20.27
CA SER A 159 -51.87 8.32 19.12
C SER A 159 -52.88 8.70 18.05
N SER A 160 -54.07 9.22 18.41
CA SER A 160 -55.05 9.73 17.45
C SER A 160 -54.48 10.87 16.59
N PHE A 161 -53.75 11.81 17.21
CA PHE A 161 -53.05 12.88 16.48
C PHE A 161 -51.96 12.32 15.58
N LEU A 162 -51.09 11.44 16.11
CA LEU A 162 -50.01 10.86 15.33
C LEU A 162 -50.53 10.08 14.11
N THR A 163 -51.60 9.29 14.27
CA THR A 163 -52.27 8.59 13.16
C THR A 163 -52.75 9.55 12.06
N GLN A 164 -53.28 10.72 12.41
CA GLN A 164 -53.66 11.75 11.43
C GLN A 164 -52.45 12.42 10.77
N ALA A 165 -51.34 12.55 11.51
CA ALA A 165 -50.13 13.19 11.04
C ALA A 165 -49.21 12.27 10.22
N LEU A 166 -49.38 10.94 10.30
CA LEU A 166 -48.57 9.93 9.59
C LEU A 166 -48.32 10.25 8.11
N PRO A 167 -49.32 10.61 7.27
CA PRO A 167 -49.08 10.93 5.85
C PRO A 167 -48.23 12.19 5.61
N MET A 168 -47.98 12.99 6.65
CA MET A 168 -47.13 14.19 6.63
C MET A 168 -45.82 14.00 7.41
N MET A 169 -45.65 12.88 8.11
CA MET A 169 -44.49 12.58 8.94
C MET A 169 -43.67 11.43 8.34
N ASP A 170 -42.51 11.76 7.80
CA ASP A 170 -41.53 10.79 7.29
C ASP A 170 -40.82 10.10 8.48
N MET A 171 -41.47 9.07 9.03
CA MET A 171 -41.01 8.33 10.20
C MET A 171 -40.24 7.06 9.80
N ASP A 172 -38.92 7.18 9.63
CA ASP A 172 -38.03 6.00 9.42
C ASP A 172 -37.76 5.21 10.71
N LEU A 173 -38.31 5.64 11.85
CA LEU A 173 -38.15 5.00 13.15
C LEU A 173 -39.52 4.68 13.72
N ASP A 174 -39.60 3.54 14.38
CA ASP A 174 -40.76 3.13 15.14
C ASP A 174 -40.99 4.04 16.36
N LEU A 175 -42.23 4.06 16.84
CA LEU A 175 -42.60 4.70 18.09
C LEU A 175 -43.55 3.82 18.85
N LEU A 176 -43.11 3.36 20.01
CA LEU A 176 -43.93 2.63 20.97
C LEU A 176 -44.04 3.44 22.27
N PHE A 177 -45.16 3.33 22.98
CA PHE A 177 -45.32 3.96 24.28
C PHE A 177 -46.34 3.27 25.16
N SER A 178 -46.15 3.37 26.48
CA SER A 178 -47.08 2.86 27.50
C SER A 178 -47.26 3.89 28.61
N THR A 179 -48.48 4.05 29.14
CA THR A 179 -48.69 4.78 30.40
C THR A 179 -48.14 3.99 31.59
N ILE A 180 -48.02 4.64 32.76
CA ILE A 180 -47.74 3.99 34.05
C ILE A 180 -49.02 3.78 34.87
N GLY A 181 -49.10 2.65 35.57
CA GLY A 181 -50.20 2.34 36.51
C GLY A 181 -50.53 0.85 36.54
N ASP A 182 -51.52 0.49 37.37
CA ASP A 182 -52.12 -0.86 37.37
C ASP A 182 -52.96 -1.12 36.10
N GLN A 183 -53.53 -0.05 35.55
CA GLN A 183 -54.04 0.05 34.19
C GLN A 183 -53.03 0.78 33.33
N MET A 184 -52.81 0.27 32.12
CA MET A 184 -51.87 0.78 31.13
C MET A 184 -52.53 0.85 29.75
N TYR A 185 -52.55 2.03 29.16
CA TYR A 185 -52.59 2.21 27.73
C TYR A 185 -51.24 1.84 27.11
N PHE A 186 -51.21 1.12 25.99
CA PHE A 186 -50.01 0.98 25.16
C PHE A 186 -50.35 1.12 23.68
N SER A 187 -49.42 1.72 22.94
CA SER A 187 -49.51 1.90 21.48
C SER A 187 -48.15 1.73 20.81
N ILE A 188 -48.16 1.33 19.53
CA ILE A 188 -46.98 1.17 18.68
C ILE A 188 -47.29 1.56 17.23
N TRP A 189 -46.30 2.13 16.55
CA TRP A 189 -46.23 2.32 15.11
C TRP A 189 -44.84 1.89 14.58
N PRO A 190 -44.71 1.23 13.41
CA PRO A 190 -45.80 0.73 12.56
C PRO A 190 -46.69 -0.26 13.31
N GLY A 191 -47.99 -0.22 13.03
CA GLY A 191 -48.96 -1.07 13.70
C GLY A 191 -48.78 -2.54 13.33
N ASP A 192 -49.07 -3.42 14.28
CA ASP A 192 -49.07 -4.88 14.12
C ASP A 192 -50.00 -5.46 15.20
N PRO A 193 -50.68 -6.61 14.99
CA PRO A 193 -51.46 -7.24 16.05
C PRO A 193 -50.58 -7.74 17.21
N PHE A 194 -51.06 -7.55 18.45
CA PHE A 194 -50.32 -7.95 19.64
C PHE A 194 -51.18 -8.65 20.71
N PRO A 195 -51.89 -9.73 20.36
CA PRO A 195 -52.71 -10.49 21.31
C PRO A 195 -51.88 -10.95 22.51
N ASN A 196 -52.42 -10.78 23.71
CA ASN A 196 -51.78 -11.13 25.00
C ASN A 196 -50.47 -10.39 25.33
N TYR A 197 -50.14 -9.29 24.64
CA TYR A 197 -49.06 -8.40 25.06
C TYR A 197 -49.30 -7.83 26.47
N LYS A 198 -48.24 -7.47 27.21
CA LYS A 198 -48.32 -6.89 28.56
C LYS A 198 -47.15 -5.92 28.78
N PRO A 199 -47.35 -4.59 28.68
CA PRO A 199 -46.25 -3.61 28.73
C PRO A 199 -45.38 -3.74 30.00
N HIS A 200 -46.01 -3.85 31.17
CA HIS A 200 -45.32 -4.01 32.48
C HIS A 200 -44.37 -5.21 32.60
N ARG A 201 -44.38 -6.17 31.67
CA ARG A 201 -43.47 -7.34 31.67
C ARG A 201 -42.34 -7.23 30.65
N ARG A 202 -42.29 -6.15 29.86
CA ARG A 202 -41.31 -6.00 28.78
C ARG A 202 -40.03 -5.35 29.30
N ILE A 203 -38.90 -5.89 28.85
CA ILE A 203 -37.56 -5.48 29.27
C ILE A 203 -37.36 -3.98 29.10
N TRP A 204 -37.79 -3.40 27.97
CA TRP A 204 -37.70 -1.96 27.73
C TRP A 204 -38.41 -1.12 28.81
N TYR A 205 -39.62 -1.51 29.18
CA TYR A 205 -40.44 -0.79 30.16
C TYR A 205 -39.90 -0.98 31.58
N THR A 206 -39.62 -2.23 31.98
CA THR A 206 -39.12 -2.52 33.33
C THR A 206 -37.74 -1.94 33.57
N ASN A 207 -36.87 -1.92 32.55
CA ASN A 207 -35.51 -1.39 32.70
C ASN A 207 -35.50 0.13 32.66
N HIS A 208 -36.43 0.76 31.94
CA HIS A 208 -36.62 2.21 31.97
C HIS A 208 -37.08 2.68 33.37
N LEU A 209 -38.09 2.05 33.97
CA LEU A 209 -38.56 2.41 35.31
C LEU A 209 -37.45 2.25 36.37
N LYS A 210 -36.71 1.13 36.37
CA LYS A 210 -35.52 0.96 37.24
C LYS A 210 -34.48 2.06 37.03
N GLN A 211 -34.20 2.43 35.78
CA GLN A 211 -33.22 3.48 35.49
C GLN A 211 -33.68 4.88 35.92
N ILE A 212 -34.98 5.16 35.96
CA ILE A 212 -35.54 6.37 36.58
C ILE A 212 -35.39 6.34 38.11
N GLU A 213 -35.57 5.19 38.75
CA GLU A 213 -35.39 5.05 40.20
C GLU A 213 -33.90 5.21 40.61
N GLU A 214 -32.98 4.75 39.77
CA GLU A 214 -31.52 4.80 40.00
C GLU A 214 -30.84 6.11 39.54
N LYS A 215 -31.42 6.83 38.56
CA LYS A 215 -30.78 7.98 37.86
C LYS A 215 -31.77 9.14 37.62
N ASN A 216 -31.26 10.31 37.19
CA ASN A 216 -32.07 11.51 36.99
C ASN A 216 -33.22 11.36 35.96
N TYR A 217 -34.44 11.72 36.36
CA TYR A 217 -35.71 11.60 35.63
C TYR A 217 -35.79 12.13 34.17
N ASN A 218 -34.83 12.89 33.64
CA ASN A 218 -34.97 13.54 32.32
C ASN A 218 -34.08 12.96 31.20
N LEU A 219 -33.38 11.85 31.48
CA LEU A 219 -32.45 11.22 30.55
C LEU A 219 -33.15 10.24 29.59
N THR A 220 -32.44 9.91 28.51
CA THR A 220 -32.83 8.85 27.57
C THR A 220 -31.99 7.62 27.88
N TYR A 221 -32.65 6.46 27.99
CA TYR A 221 -32.06 5.21 28.48
C TYR A 221 -32.10 4.12 27.41
N PHE A 222 -31.20 3.13 27.53
CA PHE A 222 -31.25 1.92 26.70
C PHE A 222 -31.77 0.75 27.52
N SER A 223 -32.60 -0.09 26.91
CA SER A 223 -33.02 -1.36 27.47
C SER A 223 -31.86 -2.37 27.45
N GLU A 224 -32.00 -3.47 28.20
CA GLU A 224 -31.24 -4.68 27.88
C GLU A 224 -31.74 -5.24 26.52
N PRO A 225 -30.90 -5.97 25.77
CA PRO A 225 -31.31 -6.52 24.48
C PRO A 225 -32.36 -7.61 24.68
N TYR A 226 -33.32 -7.66 23.76
CA TYR A 226 -34.45 -8.58 23.84
C TYR A 226 -34.96 -8.98 22.46
N ILE A 227 -35.69 -10.09 22.40
CA ILE A 227 -36.42 -10.50 21.19
C ILE A 227 -37.78 -9.78 21.15
N LEU A 228 -38.00 -8.96 20.11
CA LEU A 228 -39.29 -8.31 19.88
C LEU A 228 -40.36 -9.36 19.60
N TRP A 229 -41.49 -9.28 20.31
CA TRP A 229 -42.57 -10.27 20.24
C TRP A 229 -43.24 -10.36 18.86
N THR A 230 -43.22 -9.27 18.09
CA THR A 230 -43.90 -9.14 16.81
C THR A 230 -43.12 -9.76 15.66
N TRP A 231 -41.85 -9.34 15.52
CA TRP A 231 -41.02 -9.69 14.37
C TRP A 231 -39.98 -10.78 14.70
N PHE A 232 -39.90 -11.22 15.96
CA PHE A 232 -38.90 -12.15 16.49
C PHE A 232 -37.45 -11.71 16.19
N LEU A 233 -37.23 -10.39 16.14
CA LEU A 233 -35.94 -9.77 15.89
C LEU A 233 -35.24 -9.41 17.21
N PHE A 234 -33.92 -9.53 17.22
CA PHE A 234 -33.08 -9.05 18.31
C PHE A 234 -32.95 -7.52 18.24
N MET A 235 -33.39 -6.82 19.29
CA MET A 235 -33.53 -5.36 19.30
C MET A 235 -33.14 -4.78 20.67
N VAL A 236 -32.85 -3.48 20.68
CA VAL A 236 -32.67 -2.67 21.90
C VAL A 236 -33.53 -1.44 21.79
N THR A 237 -34.42 -1.21 22.76
CA THR A 237 -35.23 0.01 22.80
C THR A 237 -34.41 1.14 23.39
N GLN A 238 -34.34 2.26 22.67
CA GLN A 238 -34.01 3.54 23.28
C GLN A 238 -35.30 4.12 23.86
N THR A 239 -35.29 4.54 25.13
CA THR A 239 -36.49 4.89 25.90
C THR A 239 -36.37 6.26 26.56
N ARG A 240 -37.51 6.96 26.71
CA ARG A 240 -37.60 8.28 27.34
C ARG A 240 -38.92 8.40 28.11
N ASN A 241 -38.91 9.12 29.22
CA ASN A 241 -40.13 9.44 29.97
C ASN A 241 -41.17 10.10 29.06
N MET A 242 -42.43 9.72 29.23
CA MET A 242 -43.59 10.48 28.76
C MET A 242 -44.04 11.38 29.92
N THR A 243 -43.78 12.69 29.80
CA THR A 243 -43.96 13.64 30.90
C THR A 243 -45.17 14.55 30.69
N ASN A 244 -45.90 14.83 31.77
CA ASN A 244 -47.01 15.77 31.75
C ASN A 244 -46.57 17.21 32.00
N LEU A 245 -47.50 18.16 31.87
CA LEU A 245 -47.24 19.60 32.08
C LEU A 245 -46.70 20.00 33.46
N SER A 246 -46.87 19.15 34.48
CA SER A 246 -46.29 19.36 35.82
C SER A 246 -44.92 18.70 36.01
N GLY A 247 -44.36 18.08 34.97
CA GLY A 247 -43.12 17.32 35.01
C GLY A 247 -43.27 15.92 35.63
N GLY A 248 -44.50 15.48 35.90
CA GLY A 248 -44.79 14.14 36.39
C GLY A 248 -44.67 13.08 35.29
N LEU A 249 -44.32 11.85 35.69
CA LEU A 249 -44.28 10.70 34.80
C LEU A 249 -45.70 10.20 34.52
N ASP A 250 -46.10 10.20 33.24
CA ASP A 250 -47.36 9.61 32.79
C ASP A 250 -47.15 8.28 32.07
N GLY A 251 -45.95 8.02 31.56
CA GLY A 251 -45.63 6.83 30.78
C GLY A 251 -44.17 6.77 30.33
N VAL A 252 -43.91 5.92 29.36
CA VAL A 252 -42.59 5.68 28.75
C VAL A 252 -42.76 5.64 27.23
N PHE A 253 -42.01 6.47 26.51
CA PHE A 253 -41.76 6.35 25.08
C PHE A 253 -40.58 5.41 24.81
N GLY A 254 -40.63 4.70 23.69
CA GLY A 254 -39.59 3.82 23.18
C GLY A 254 -39.50 3.87 21.64
N SER A 255 -38.31 3.57 21.14
CA SER A 255 -38.04 3.27 19.73
C SER A 255 -37.03 2.13 19.70
N ASP A 256 -37.39 1.04 19.03
CA ASP A 256 -36.62 -0.19 18.92
C ASP A 256 -35.55 -0.09 17.83
N LEU A 257 -34.30 -0.11 18.27
CA LEU A 257 -33.15 -0.10 17.39
C LEU A 257 -32.78 -1.54 17.03
N ASN A 258 -32.73 -1.81 15.72
CA ASN A 258 -32.27 -3.08 15.16
C ASN A 258 -31.05 -2.86 14.24
N PHE A 259 -30.36 -3.94 13.88
CA PHE A 259 -29.15 -3.86 13.04
C PHE A 259 -29.43 -3.40 11.59
N SER A 260 -30.68 -3.41 11.13
CA SER A 260 -31.04 -2.95 9.77
C SER A 260 -31.09 -1.44 9.62
N LEU A 261 -31.33 -0.69 10.70
CA LEU A 261 -31.22 0.77 10.70
C LEU A 261 -29.77 1.25 10.50
N PHE A 262 -28.79 0.39 10.76
CA PHE A 262 -27.36 0.66 10.60
C PHE A 262 -26.86 0.15 9.23
N HIS A 263 -27.43 0.66 8.14
CA HIS A 263 -27.14 0.21 6.76
C HIS A 263 -25.65 0.09 6.42
N THR A 264 -24.80 0.96 6.98
CA THR A 264 -23.35 0.90 6.76
C THR A 264 -22.69 -0.30 7.46
N LEU A 265 -23.19 -0.75 8.63
CA LEU A 265 -22.71 -1.95 9.32
C LEU A 265 -23.20 -3.24 8.64
N GLN A 266 -24.30 -3.17 7.88
CA GLN A 266 -24.80 -4.28 7.05
C GLN A 266 -24.01 -4.50 5.75
N SER A 267 -23.20 -3.52 5.34
CA SER A 267 -22.30 -3.68 4.19
C SER A 267 -21.29 -4.79 4.48
N LYS A 268 -21.51 -5.97 3.89
CA LYS A 268 -20.63 -7.14 4.00
C LYS A 268 -19.28 -6.87 3.33
N GLN A 269 -18.41 -6.15 4.03
CA GLN A 269 -16.99 -6.19 3.73
C GLN A 269 -16.44 -7.50 4.28
N GLU A 270 -15.98 -8.39 3.39
CA GLU A 270 -15.65 -9.79 3.68
C GLU A 270 -14.64 -10.01 4.82
N ASN A 271 -13.95 -8.95 5.25
CA ASN A 271 -12.88 -8.97 6.24
C ASN A 271 -13.13 -8.03 7.43
N VAL A 272 -14.31 -7.39 7.54
CA VAL A 272 -14.63 -6.45 8.63
C VAL A 272 -15.94 -6.82 9.31
N THR A 273 -15.85 -7.15 10.59
CA THR A 273 -17.02 -7.45 11.43
C THR A 273 -17.34 -6.28 12.34
N PHE A 274 -18.63 -5.95 12.41
CA PHE A 274 -19.15 -4.84 13.21
C PHE A 274 -20.06 -5.37 14.33
N SER A 275 -19.87 -4.85 15.54
CA SER A 275 -20.75 -5.09 16.68
C SER A 275 -20.89 -3.83 17.52
N ILE A 276 -22.04 -3.64 18.16
CA ILE A 276 -22.28 -2.66 19.22
C ILE A 276 -22.48 -3.45 20.52
N ILE A 277 -21.71 -3.11 21.54
CA ILE A 277 -21.73 -3.75 22.86
C ILE A 277 -21.98 -2.72 23.96
N ASP A 278 -22.45 -3.17 25.12
CA ASP A 278 -22.54 -2.34 26.32
C ASP A 278 -21.18 -2.26 27.07
N GLN A 279 -21.12 -1.48 28.16
CA GLN A 279 -19.92 -1.38 29.01
C GLN A 279 -19.52 -2.69 29.70
N LYS A 280 -20.44 -3.66 29.84
CA LYS A 280 -20.18 -5.00 30.39
C LYS A 280 -19.71 -5.98 29.30
N GLY A 281 -19.68 -5.57 28.04
CA GLY A 281 -19.34 -6.38 26.88
C GLY A 281 -20.49 -7.23 26.32
N GLN A 282 -21.73 -7.01 26.75
CA GLN A 282 -22.92 -7.68 26.22
C GLN A 282 -23.16 -7.22 24.78
N PHE A 283 -23.43 -8.15 23.86
CA PHE A 283 -23.81 -7.79 22.49
C PHE A 283 -25.21 -7.20 22.46
N LEU A 284 -25.30 -5.96 21.98
CA LEU A 284 -26.57 -5.26 21.74
C LEU A 284 -27.00 -5.39 20.29
N LEU A 285 -26.04 -5.29 19.36
CA LEU A 285 -26.24 -5.50 17.93
C LEU A 285 -24.96 -6.13 17.36
N SER A 286 -25.08 -7.15 16.52
CA SER A 286 -23.92 -7.80 15.90
C SER A 286 -24.26 -8.46 14.57
N GLN A 287 -23.24 -8.69 13.76
CA GLN A 287 -23.31 -9.62 12.62
C GLN A 287 -23.26 -11.10 13.04
N PHE A 288 -22.86 -11.39 14.30
CA PHE A 288 -22.90 -12.74 14.85
C PHE A 288 -24.35 -13.18 15.17
N ASN A 289 -24.60 -14.49 15.16
CA ASN A 289 -25.85 -15.04 15.69
C ASN A 289 -25.82 -15.00 17.22
N ILE A 290 -26.48 -14.00 17.81
CA ILE A 290 -26.46 -13.69 19.24
C ILE A 290 -27.82 -13.96 19.91
N SER A 291 -27.76 -14.23 21.21
CA SER A 291 -28.90 -14.35 22.13
C SER A 291 -28.84 -13.28 23.23
N GLU A 292 -29.91 -13.13 24.01
CA GLU A 292 -30.07 -12.03 24.99
C GLU A 292 -28.90 -11.94 26.00
N ASN A 293 -28.34 -13.08 26.43
CA ASN A 293 -27.25 -13.15 27.40
C ASN A 293 -25.86 -13.39 26.76
N THR A 294 -25.62 -12.88 25.56
CA THR A 294 -24.35 -13.11 24.84
C THR A 294 -23.37 -11.96 25.04
N TYR A 295 -22.11 -12.28 25.31
CA TYR A 295 -21.03 -11.34 25.57
C TYR A 295 -19.90 -11.47 24.55
N ILE A 296 -19.15 -10.39 24.35
CA ILE A 296 -17.93 -10.35 23.54
C ILE A 296 -16.87 -11.34 24.01
N TYR A 297 -16.88 -11.76 25.27
CA TYR A 297 -15.97 -12.77 25.81
C TYR A 297 -16.52 -14.20 25.77
N ASP A 298 -17.67 -14.44 25.12
CA ASP A 298 -18.15 -15.78 24.81
C ASP A 298 -17.36 -16.32 23.60
N THR A 299 -16.28 -17.05 23.91
CA THR A 299 -15.27 -17.48 22.95
C THR A 299 -15.83 -18.34 21.81
N ASP A 300 -16.91 -19.10 22.05
CA ASP A 300 -17.59 -19.88 21.00
C ASP A 300 -18.33 -19.01 19.97
N ILE A 301 -18.61 -17.73 20.30
CA ILE A 301 -19.39 -16.80 19.48
C ILE A 301 -18.47 -15.76 18.83
N SER A 302 -17.72 -15.01 19.62
CA SER A 302 -16.80 -13.98 19.13
C SER A 302 -15.40 -14.51 18.80
N GLY A 303 -14.94 -15.53 19.54
CA GLY A 303 -13.53 -15.96 19.54
C GLY A 303 -12.62 -15.25 20.55
N PHE A 304 -13.16 -14.32 21.35
CA PHE A 304 -12.41 -13.62 22.41
C PHE A 304 -12.72 -14.15 23.81
N THR A 305 -11.83 -13.86 24.73
CA THR A 305 -11.92 -14.17 26.17
C THR A 305 -12.16 -12.90 26.98
N ARG A 306 -12.33 -13.07 28.30
CA ARG A 306 -12.49 -11.94 29.24
C ARG A 306 -11.23 -11.07 29.31
N GLU A 307 -10.04 -11.67 29.21
CA GLU A 307 -8.76 -10.94 29.16
C GLU A 307 -8.65 -10.10 27.88
N ASP A 308 -9.13 -10.61 26.73
CA ASP A 308 -9.21 -9.84 25.50
C ASP A 308 -10.12 -8.62 25.67
N PHE A 309 -11.30 -8.78 26.30
CA PHE A 309 -12.21 -7.67 26.58
C PHE A 309 -11.60 -6.61 27.51
N GLU A 310 -10.81 -7.01 28.51
CA GLU A 310 -10.05 -6.08 29.34
C GLU A 310 -9.03 -5.28 28.51
N GLN A 311 -8.34 -5.91 27.55
CA GLN A 311 -7.43 -5.17 26.64
C GLN A 311 -8.19 -4.24 25.68
N ILE A 312 -9.40 -4.62 25.24
CA ILE A 312 -10.29 -3.77 24.44
C ILE A 312 -10.71 -2.52 25.23
N ASN A 313 -11.09 -2.69 26.49
CA ASN A 313 -11.41 -1.58 27.38
C ASN A 313 -10.19 -0.70 27.67
N ASN A 314 -8.99 -1.28 27.84
CA ASN A 314 -7.77 -0.51 28.03
C ASN A 314 -7.45 0.36 26.80
N TYR A 315 -7.53 -0.22 25.60
CA TYR A 315 -7.36 0.52 24.33
C TYR A 315 -8.43 1.62 24.15
N LEU A 316 -9.69 1.34 24.49
CA LEU A 316 -10.80 2.29 24.40
C LEU A 316 -10.59 3.53 25.27
N HIS A 317 -10.00 3.37 26.45
CA HIS A 317 -9.73 4.43 27.42
C HIS A 317 -8.29 4.98 27.36
N GLU A 318 -7.55 4.69 26.28
CA GLU A 318 -6.18 5.16 26.04
C GLU A 318 -5.18 4.77 27.16
N THR A 319 -5.45 3.67 27.87
CA THR A 319 -4.55 3.10 28.89
C THR A 319 -3.61 2.05 28.27
N GLN A 320 -2.65 1.54 29.05
CA GLN A 320 -1.72 0.52 28.57
C GLN A 320 -2.45 -0.80 28.29
N PHE A 321 -2.36 -1.26 27.04
CA PHE A 321 -2.88 -2.55 26.59
C PHE A 321 -1.76 -3.44 26.05
N ILE A 322 -2.04 -4.74 25.97
CA ILE A 322 -1.11 -5.77 25.49
C ILE A 322 -1.70 -6.43 24.24
N ASN A 323 -0.87 -6.61 23.21
CA ASN A 323 -1.23 -7.37 22.01
C ASN A 323 -0.73 -8.81 22.11
N ASN A 324 -1.55 -9.79 21.74
CA ASN A 324 -1.16 -11.21 21.65
C ASN A 324 -0.97 -11.72 20.21
N CYS A 325 -0.96 -10.82 19.23
CA CYS A 325 -0.62 -11.11 17.83
C CYS A 325 0.89 -11.34 17.64
N SER A 326 1.26 -12.40 16.93
CA SER A 326 2.65 -12.82 16.75
C SER A 326 3.37 -12.04 15.64
N ARG A 327 2.66 -11.66 14.57
CA ARG A 327 3.24 -11.00 13.39
C ARG A 327 3.13 -9.48 13.45
N ILE A 328 1.98 -8.99 13.89
CA ILE A 328 1.59 -7.58 13.75
C ILE A 328 2.29 -6.66 14.77
N ASN A 329 2.72 -7.19 15.92
CA ASN A 329 3.39 -6.41 16.97
C ASN A 329 4.68 -5.72 16.50
N GLN A 330 5.30 -6.20 15.42
CA GLN A 330 6.50 -5.59 14.82
C GLN A 330 6.19 -4.41 13.88
N LEU A 331 4.92 -4.20 13.52
CA LEU A 331 4.50 -3.28 12.45
C LEU A 331 3.61 -2.12 12.92
N THR A 332 3.21 -2.09 14.20
CA THR A 332 2.23 -1.12 14.74
C THR A 332 2.74 -0.25 15.88
N ASP A 333 4.01 -0.37 16.27
CA ASP A 333 4.63 0.33 17.40
C ASP A 333 3.80 0.28 18.71
N ASN A 334 3.03 -0.79 18.91
CA ASN A 334 2.06 -0.97 20.00
C ASN A 334 1.00 0.15 20.12
N GLN A 335 0.76 0.95 19.08
CA GLN A 335 -0.27 2.00 19.09
C GLN A 335 -1.68 1.47 18.77
N ARG A 336 -1.79 0.25 18.24
CA ARG A 336 -3.04 -0.38 17.81
C ARG A 336 -3.25 -1.71 18.52
N LEU A 337 -4.47 -1.97 18.96
CA LEU A 337 -4.86 -3.23 19.57
C LEU A 337 -5.00 -4.32 18.50
N CYS A 338 -4.28 -5.42 18.69
CA CYS A 338 -4.38 -6.63 17.90
C CYS A 338 -4.57 -7.83 18.82
N ARG A 339 -5.65 -8.59 18.60
CA ARG A 339 -5.99 -9.80 19.36
C ARG A 339 -6.08 -11.03 18.47
N TYR A 340 -5.57 -12.15 18.95
CA TYR A 340 -5.74 -13.45 18.31
C TYR A 340 -7.13 -14.00 18.59
N ASN A 341 -7.92 -14.22 17.55
CA ASN A 341 -9.26 -14.78 17.64
C ASN A 341 -9.19 -16.31 17.71
N GLN A 342 -9.67 -16.92 18.79
CA GLN A 342 -9.59 -18.36 19.01
C GLN A 342 -10.53 -19.18 18.12
N LYS A 343 -11.62 -18.57 17.66
CA LYS A 343 -12.68 -19.21 16.85
C LYS A 343 -12.31 -19.26 15.37
N THR A 344 -11.94 -18.12 14.79
CA THR A 344 -11.48 -18.00 13.39
C THR A 344 -10.04 -18.46 13.22
N LYS A 345 -9.25 -18.43 14.30
CA LYS A 345 -7.81 -18.72 14.36
C LYS A 345 -6.95 -17.71 13.59
N THR A 346 -7.45 -16.48 13.45
CA THR A 346 -6.79 -15.37 12.75
C THR A 346 -6.34 -14.27 13.72
N GLU A 347 -5.36 -13.46 13.29
CA GLU A 347 -4.95 -12.25 14.03
C GLU A 347 -5.86 -11.10 13.59
N GLU A 348 -6.66 -10.56 14.51
CA GLU A 348 -7.64 -9.52 14.25
C GLU A 348 -7.19 -8.17 14.85
N LEU A 349 -7.32 -7.11 14.04
CA LEU A 349 -7.23 -5.75 14.56
C LEU A 349 -8.53 -5.36 15.23
N ILE A 350 -8.43 -4.75 16.40
CA ILE A 350 -9.60 -4.28 17.13
C ILE A 350 -9.59 -2.76 17.17
N VAL A 351 -10.68 -2.16 16.69
CA VAL A 351 -10.96 -0.73 16.88
C VAL A 351 -12.24 -0.60 17.68
N ALA A 352 -12.13 -0.04 18.89
CA ALA A 352 -13.26 0.25 19.76
C ALA A 352 -13.45 1.78 19.87
N LYS A 353 -14.70 2.25 19.84
CA LYS A 353 -15.07 3.66 20.04
C LYS A 353 -16.41 3.80 20.78
N ILE A 354 -16.48 4.75 21.72
CA ILE A 354 -17.72 5.10 22.43
C ILE A 354 -18.64 5.91 21.51
N LEU A 355 -19.91 5.52 21.43
CA LEU A 355 -20.94 6.13 20.60
C LEU A 355 -21.67 7.26 21.35
N TYR A 356 -21.01 8.41 21.53
CA TYR A 356 -21.63 9.62 22.08
C TYR A 356 -22.99 9.95 21.42
N PRO A 357 -24.05 10.35 22.16
CA PRO A 357 -24.10 10.66 23.60
C PRO A 357 -24.35 9.45 24.51
N THR A 358 -24.16 8.23 24.00
CA THR A 358 -24.40 6.99 24.73
C THR A 358 -23.10 6.41 25.28
N ASP A 359 -23.24 5.49 26.25
CA ASP A 359 -22.16 4.67 26.79
C ASP A 359 -21.87 3.40 25.96
N LEU A 360 -22.51 3.26 24.78
CA LEU A 360 -22.35 2.08 23.94
C LEU A 360 -21.01 2.09 23.19
N ILE A 361 -20.43 0.92 23.01
CA ILE A 361 -19.12 0.75 22.37
C ILE A 361 -19.35 0.13 20.98
N LEU A 362 -18.99 0.87 19.93
CA LEU A 362 -18.82 0.30 18.60
C LEU A 362 -17.50 -0.46 18.55
N LEU A 363 -17.58 -1.75 18.32
CA LEU A 363 -16.47 -2.66 18.06
C LEU A 363 -16.37 -2.92 16.56
N ILE A 364 -15.16 -2.76 16.04
CA ILE A 364 -14.79 -3.09 14.67
C ILE A 364 -13.64 -4.09 14.75
N GLN A 365 -13.88 -5.30 14.24
CA GLN A 365 -12.89 -6.35 14.11
C GLN A 365 -12.48 -6.44 12.64
N VAL A 366 -11.18 -6.57 12.38
CA VAL A 366 -10.68 -6.69 11.01
C VAL A 366 -9.76 -7.89 10.89
N ASP A 367 -10.16 -8.88 10.10
CA ASP A 367 -9.32 -10.04 9.78
C ASP A 367 -8.25 -9.63 8.78
N LEU A 368 -6.99 -9.80 9.18
CA LEU A 368 -5.84 -9.49 8.33
C LEU A 368 -5.31 -10.69 7.55
N LEU A 369 -5.66 -11.92 7.92
CA LEU A 369 -4.95 -13.12 7.49
C LEU A 369 -5.32 -13.54 6.06
N GLU A 370 -6.55 -13.28 5.63
CA GLU A 370 -6.94 -13.45 4.22
C GLU A 370 -6.27 -12.40 3.32
N LYS A 371 -6.15 -11.14 3.78
CA LYS A 371 -5.46 -10.07 3.05
C LYS A 371 -3.93 -10.21 3.07
N GLU A 372 -3.35 -10.74 4.14
CA GLU A 372 -1.94 -11.15 4.16
C GLU A 372 -1.69 -12.22 3.09
N LYS A 373 -2.52 -13.26 2.98
CA LYS A 373 -2.40 -14.29 1.93
C LYS A 373 -2.54 -13.69 0.52
N GLU A 374 -3.49 -12.79 0.30
CA GLU A 374 -3.65 -12.11 -1.00
C GLU A 374 -2.39 -11.30 -1.36
N LEU A 375 -1.88 -10.51 -0.40
CA LEU A 375 -0.64 -9.75 -0.57
C LEU A 375 0.56 -10.66 -0.81
N LEU A 376 0.74 -11.73 -0.03
CA LEU A 376 1.87 -12.64 -0.14
C LEU A 376 1.84 -13.41 -1.47
N ASN A 377 0.65 -13.69 -2.01
CA ASN A 377 0.45 -14.17 -3.38
C ASN A 377 0.85 -13.11 -4.43
N GLN A 378 0.44 -11.85 -4.26
CA GLN A 378 0.85 -10.76 -5.17
C GLN A 378 2.37 -10.52 -5.13
N LEU A 379 3.00 -10.55 -3.94
CA LEU A 379 4.44 -10.39 -3.77
C LEU A 379 5.23 -11.57 -4.32
N THR A 380 4.77 -12.81 -4.12
CA THR A 380 5.40 -13.98 -4.74
C THR A 380 5.20 -14.01 -6.26
N GLN A 381 4.10 -13.48 -6.78
CA GLN A 381 3.89 -13.30 -8.22
C GLN A 381 4.80 -12.20 -8.80
N ILE A 382 4.96 -11.07 -8.10
CA ILE A 382 5.93 -10.03 -8.45
C ILE A 382 7.35 -10.63 -8.45
N LYS A 383 7.74 -11.34 -7.38
CA LYS A 383 9.04 -12.01 -7.28
C LYS A 383 9.29 -12.96 -8.46
N ARG A 384 8.32 -13.81 -8.82
CA ARG A 384 8.41 -14.69 -10.00
C ARG A 384 8.59 -13.91 -11.30
N ASN A 385 7.78 -12.87 -11.53
CA ASN A 385 7.90 -12.02 -12.72
C ASN A 385 9.28 -11.34 -12.81
N PHE A 386 9.85 -10.91 -11.68
CA PHE A 386 11.21 -10.34 -11.61
C PHE A 386 12.30 -11.40 -11.78
N GLU A 387 12.15 -12.60 -11.23
CA GLU A 387 13.07 -13.74 -11.45
C GLU A 387 13.10 -14.15 -12.92
N ASP A 388 11.95 -14.21 -13.61
CA ASP A 388 11.88 -14.53 -15.04
C ASP A 388 12.47 -13.42 -15.92
N PHE A 389 12.22 -12.14 -15.59
CA PHE A 389 12.90 -11.00 -16.23
C PHE A 389 14.43 -11.10 -16.05
N PHE A 390 14.90 -11.46 -14.85
CA PHE A 390 16.32 -11.59 -14.56
C PHE A 390 16.97 -12.79 -15.26
N ARG A 391 16.26 -13.91 -15.40
CA ARG A 391 16.69 -15.05 -16.25
C ARG A 391 16.89 -14.61 -17.71
N MET A 392 15.96 -13.83 -18.26
CA MET A 392 16.13 -13.24 -19.59
C MET A 392 17.34 -12.30 -19.63
N TYR A 393 17.52 -11.44 -18.62
CA TYR A 393 18.65 -10.51 -18.56
C TYR A 393 20.01 -11.23 -18.51
N ILE A 394 20.14 -12.34 -17.78
CA ILE A 394 21.35 -13.18 -17.80
C ILE A 394 21.61 -13.74 -19.20
N LEU A 395 20.59 -14.26 -19.88
CA LEU A 395 20.74 -14.80 -21.25
C LEU A 395 21.15 -13.70 -22.25
N VAL A 396 20.59 -12.49 -22.12
CA VAL A 396 21.00 -11.31 -22.90
C VAL A 396 22.44 -10.88 -22.55
N GLY A 397 22.84 -10.92 -21.28
CA GLY A 397 24.20 -10.63 -20.83
C GLY A 397 25.24 -11.63 -21.37
N ILE A 398 24.93 -12.93 -21.35
CA ILE A 398 25.80 -13.97 -21.90
C ILE A 398 25.93 -13.84 -23.41
N SER A 399 24.81 -13.63 -24.13
CA SER A 399 24.83 -13.49 -25.60
C SER A 399 25.54 -12.21 -26.06
N THR A 400 25.35 -11.08 -25.37
CA THR A 400 26.11 -9.84 -25.65
C THR A 400 27.59 -9.97 -25.28
N GLY A 401 27.93 -10.71 -24.21
CA GLY A 401 29.31 -11.07 -23.86
C GLY A 401 30.00 -11.90 -24.96
N LEU A 402 29.34 -12.96 -25.45
CA LEU A 402 29.81 -13.77 -26.58
C LEU A 402 29.97 -12.94 -27.87
N PHE A 403 29.01 -12.06 -28.16
CA PHE A 403 29.10 -11.12 -29.29
C PHE A 403 30.31 -10.18 -29.17
N SER A 404 30.59 -9.68 -27.97
CA SER A 404 31.77 -8.83 -27.69
C SER A 404 33.09 -9.59 -27.89
N ILE A 405 33.17 -10.86 -27.50
CA ILE A 405 34.33 -11.73 -27.76
C ILE A 405 34.55 -11.90 -29.28
N ILE A 406 33.48 -12.15 -30.05
CA ILE A 406 33.54 -12.28 -31.52
C ILE A 406 34.00 -10.96 -32.16
N LEU A 407 33.38 -9.83 -31.77
CA LEU A 407 33.68 -8.51 -32.31
C LEU A 407 35.13 -8.09 -32.01
N SER A 408 35.58 -8.27 -30.76
CA SER A 408 36.97 -7.97 -30.38
C SER A 408 37.97 -8.89 -31.08
N SER A 409 37.66 -10.18 -31.26
CA SER A 409 38.47 -11.09 -32.07
C SER A 409 38.60 -10.64 -33.53
N LEU A 410 37.53 -10.06 -34.10
CA LEU A 410 37.51 -9.51 -35.46
C LEU A 410 38.33 -8.21 -35.56
N VAL A 411 38.25 -7.31 -34.58
CA VAL A 411 39.11 -6.11 -34.50
C VAL A 411 40.60 -6.49 -34.38
N ILE A 412 40.93 -7.47 -33.54
CA ILE A 412 42.28 -8.03 -33.39
C ILE A 412 42.75 -8.66 -34.72
N TYR A 413 41.87 -9.38 -35.43
CA TYR A 413 42.17 -9.92 -36.76
C TYR A 413 42.55 -8.81 -37.74
N VAL A 414 41.71 -7.77 -37.86
CA VAL A 414 41.90 -6.67 -38.82
C VAL A 414 43.17 -5.86 -38.50
N THR A 415 43.42 -5.56 -37.23
CA THR A 415 44.59 -4.76 -36.80
C THR A 415 45.93 -5.52 -36.91
N LEU A 416 45.96 -6.83 -36.63
CA LEU A 416 47.18 -7.64 -36.78
C LEU A 416 47.41 -8.12 -38.23
N SER A 417 46.36 -8.20 -39.06
CA SER A 417 46.44 -8.57 -40.49
C SER A 417 47.59 -7.88 -41.24
N PRO A 418 47.71 -6.53 -41.26
CA PRO A 418 48.79 -5.84 -41.96
C PRO A 418 50.18 -6.18 -41.39
N ILE A 419 50.31 -6.42 -40.08
CA ILE A 419 51.59 -6.82 -39.46
C ILE A 419 51.98 -8.23 -39.93
N THR A 420 51.04 -9.19 -39.95
CA THR A 420 51.31 -10.53 -40.52
C THR A 420 51.64 -10.49 -42.00
N ASN A 421 50.99 -9.63 -42.78
CA ASN A 421 51.29 -9.47 -44.21
C ASN A 421 52.67 -8.84 -44.42
N LEU A 422 53.07 -7.88 -43.57
CA LEU A 422 54.40 -7.26 -43.64
C LEU A 422 55.52 -8.22 -43.19
N ILE A 423 55.26 -9.10 -42.22
CA ILE A 423 56.18 -10.20 -41.85
C ILE A 423 56.29 -11.21 -43.00
N LEU A 424 55.18 -11.60 -43.62
CA LEU A 424 55.20 -12.51 -44.78
C LEU A 424 55.96 -11.87 -45.97
N TYR A 425 55.66 -10.61 -46.29
CA TYR A 425 56.30 -9.87 -47.39
C TYR A 425 57.81 -9.69 -47.15
N THR A 426 58.23 -9.29 -45.95
CA THR A 426 59.66 -9.19 -45.61
C THR A 426 60.34 -10.56 -45.61
N SER A 427 59.71 -11.63 -45.12
CA SER A 427 60.28 -12.99 -45.20
C SER A 427 60.47 -13.45 -46.66
N GLN A 428 59.47 -13.23 -47.52
CA GLN A 428 59.53 -13.55 -48.95
C GLN A 428 60.57 -12.72 -49.70
N GLN A 429 60.71 -11.44 -49.34
CA GLN A 429 61.70 -10.55 -49.94
C GLN A 429 63.12 -10.88 -49.49
N ILE A 430 63.32 -11.25 -48.22
CA ILE A 430 64.62 -11.74 -47.72
C ILE A 430 65.00 -13.06 -48.43
N THR A 431 64.08 -14.00 -48.61
CA THR A 431 64.37 -15.24 -49.36
C THR A 431 64.66 -14.98 -50.84
N LYS A 432 63.92 -14.04 -51.48
CA LYS A 432 64.20 -13.65 -52.87
C LYS A 432 65.53 -12.91 -53.02
N GLU A 433 65.89 -12.05 -52.08
CA GLU A 433 67.19 -11.38 -52.08
C GLU A 433 68.32 -12.37 -51.78
N SER A 434 68.15 -13.35 -50.87
CA SER A 434 69.17 -14.37 -50.65
C SER A 434 69.39 -15.23 -51.91
N ASP A 435 68.32 -15.68 -52.57
CA ASP A 435 68.41 -16.45 -53.81
C ASP A 435 69.09 -15.63 -54.94
N LEU A 436 68.72 -14.36 -55.08
CA LEU A 436 69.25 -13.47 -56.12
C LEU A 436 70.69 -13.04 -55.82
N MET A 437 71.07 -12.87 -54.55
CA MET A 437 72.44 -12.61 -54.11
C MET A 437 73.31 -13.86 -54.31
N GLN A 438 72.78 -15.06 -54.06
CA GLN A 438 73.47 -16.33 -54.29
C GLN A 438 73.64 -16.60 -55.79
N GLN A 439 72.69 -16.21 -56.64
CA GLN A 439 72.87 -16.16 -58.10
C GLN A 439 73.95 -15.15 -58.54
N GLN A 440 73.97 -13.93 -57.98
CA GLN A 440 74.99 -12.93 -58.30
C GLN A 440 76.41 -13.33 -57.85
N ILE A 441 76.54 -14.01 -56.70
CA ILE A 441 77.80 -14.60 -56.23
C ILE A 441 78.25 -15.68 -57.24
N ASN A 442 77.36 -16.60 -57.62
CA ASN A 442 77.68 -17.65 -58.60
C ASN A 442 78.05 -17.09 -59.99
N GLN A 443 77.49 -15.95 -60.41
CA GLN A 443 77.87 -15.28 -61.65
C GLN A 443 79.20 -14.50 -61.56
N LYS A 444 79.56 -13.93 -60.41
CA LYS A 444 80.82 -13.16 -60.25
C LYS A 444 82.04 -13.99 -59.86
N VAL A 445 81.87 -15.21 -59.35
CA VAL A 445 83.00 -16.08 -58.93
C VAL A 445 83.81 -16.67 -60.10
N ARG A 446 83.38 -16.50 -61.37
CA ARG A 446 84.10 -17.01 -62.56
C ARG A 446 85.04 -16.02 -63.27
N LEU A 447 85.24 -14.80 -62.78
CA LEU A 447 86.19 -13.85 -63.40
C LEU A 447 87.22 -13.27 -62.43
N LYS A 448 88.46 -13.74 -62.61
CA LYS A 448 89.74 -13.20 -62.13
C LYS A 448 89.91 -13.04 -60.62
N GLN A 449 90.70 -13.95 -60.04
CA GLN A 449 91.60 -13.61 -58.94
C GLN A 449 92.48 -12.42 -59.36
N SER A 450 92.21 -11.23 -58.84
CA SER A 450 93.18 -10.14 -58.77
C SER A 450 93.29 -9.67 -57.31
N ARG A 451 94.49 -9.24 -56.93
CA ARG A 451 94.84 -8.96 -55.54
C ARG A 451 94.11 -7.72 -55.03
N TYR A 452 93.01 -7.90 -54.29
CA TYR A 452 92.52 -6.86 -53.39
C TYR A 452 93.52 -6.67 -52.27
N SER A 453 94.09 -5.46 -52.17
CA SER A 453 95.07 -5.15 -51.13
C SER A 453 94.36 -5.05 -49.78
N LEU A 454 95.06 -5.43 -48.69
CA LEU A 454 94.52 -5.30 -47.33
C LEU A 454 94.02 -3.87 -47.02
N LYS A 455 94.64 -2.89 -47.67
CA LYS A 455 94.31 -1.47 -47.63
C LYS A 455 92.91 -1.15 -48.17
N THR A 456 92.46 -1.79 -49.26
CA THR A 456 91.09 -1.58 -49.79
C THR A 456 90.03 -2.17 -48.87
N ILE A 457 90.31 -3.30 -48.20
CA ILE A 457 89.39 -3.89 -47.21
C ILE A 457 89.34 -3.02 -45.94
N GLN A 458 90.47 -2.47 -45.50
CA GLN A 458 90.51 -1.52 -44.37
C GLN A 458 89.81 -0.20 -44.69
N GLU A 459 89.98 0.34 -45.90
CA GLU A 459 89.25 1.53 -46.38
C GLU A 459 87.74 1.26 -46.49
N LEU A 460 87.33 0.09 -46.99
CA LEU A 460 85.93 -0.33 -47.00
C LEU A 460 85.37 -0.49 -45.58
N HIS A 461 86.13 -1.07 -44.66
CA HIS A 461 85.71 -1.24 -43.27
C HIS A 461 85.63 0.10 -42.52
N GLN A 462 86.52 1.06 -42.80
CA GLN A 462 86.42 2.43 -42.30
C GLN A 462 85.26 3.20 -42.94
N ALA A 463 84.99 3.03 -44.22
CA ALA A 463 83.80 3.56 -44.89
C ALA A 463 82.53 2.99 -44.26
N PHE A 464 82.46 1.68 -44.00
CA PHE A 464 81.32 1.03 -43.36
C PHE A 464 81.15 1.45 -41.89
N ARG A 465 82.24 1.66 -41.14
CA ARG A 465 82.18 2.29 -39.80
C ARG A 465 81.71 3.74 -39.86
N LYS A 466 82.20 4.56 -40.81
CA LYS A 466 81.71 5.94 -41.01
C LYS A 466 80.24 5.97 -41.45
N MET A 467 79.80 4.98 -42.25
CA MET A 467 78.41 4.83 -42.68
C MET A 467 77.51 4.43 -41.50
N ASN A 468 77.90 3.45 -40.70
CA ASN A 468 77.13 3.05 -39.50
C ASN A 468 77.10 4.16 -38.44
N VAL A 469 78.20 4.90 -38.23
CA VAL A 469 78.17 6.08 -37.33
C VAL A 469 77.26 7.18 -37.90
N ARG A 470 77.20 7.37 -39.23
CA ARG A 470 76.23 8.31 -39.85
C ARG A 470 74.78 7.81 -39.81
N LEU A 471 74.54 6.50 -39.88
CA LEU A 471 73.20 5.90 -39.84
C LEU A 471 72.61 5.82 -38.42
N PHE A 472 73.44 5.53 -37.42
CA PHE A 472 72.96 5.27 -36.05
C PHE A 472 73.19 6.40 -35.05
N ASN A 473 74.04 7.40 -35.35
CA ASN A 473 74.28 8.56 -34.46
C ASN A 473 73.81 9.92 -35.01
N HIS A 474 73.10 10.00 -36.15
CA HIS A 474 72.52 11.27 -36.59
C HIS A 474 71.05 11.43 -36.13
N LYS A 475 70.86 12.29 -35.12
CA LYS A 475 69.55 12.75 -34.65
C LYS A 475 68.84 13.72 -35.63
N GLU A 476 69.32 13.84 -36.86
CA GLU A 476 68.84 14.81 -37.86
C GLU A 476 68.80 14.21 -39.27
N GLY A 477 67.74 13.46 -39.57
CA GLY A 477 67.36 13.18 -40.95
C GLY A 477 66.70 14.41 -41.57
N ARG A 478 67.45 15.26 -42.28
CA ARG A 478 66.85 16.29 -43.16
C ARG A 478 66.01 15.59 -44.23
N ARG A 479 64.68 15.68 -44.13
CA ARG A 479 63.76 15.26 -45.20
C ARG A 479 64.11 16.03 -46.49
N ASN A 480 64.02 15.33 -47.62
CA ASN A 480 64.19 15.95 -48.93
C ASN A 480 63.08 17.01 -49.14
N LYS A 481 63.42 18.22 -49.60
CA LYS A 481 62.48 19.35 -49.75
C LYS A 481 61.24 18.96 -50.57
N THR A 482 61.42 18.16 -51.61
CA THR A 482 60.33 17.70 -52.49
C THR A 482 59.30 16.83 -51.75
N CYS A 483 59.71 16.08 -50.72
CA CYS A 483 58.76 15.35 -49.86
C CYS A 483 58.04 16.28 -48.90
N THR A 484 58.74 17.28 -48.33
CA THR A 484 58.14 18.24 -47.40
C THR A 484 57.10 19.15 -48.08
N GLU A 485 57.34 19.54 -49.34
CA GLU A 485 56.39 20.32 -50.16
C GLU A 485 55.14 19.48 -50.53
N LEU A 486 55.31 18.19 -50.85
CA LEU A 486 54.18 17.28 -51.09
C LEU A 486 53.33 17.02 -49.84
N GLU A 487 53.95 16.84 -48.66
CA GLU A 487 53.22 16.69 -47.38
C GLU A 487 52.41 17.95 -47.02
N GLN A 488 52.93 19.15 -47.30
CA GLN A 488 52.25 20.42 -47.00
C GLN A 488 51.04 20.71 -47.90
N ILE A 489 51.01 20.17 -49.12
CA ILE A 489 49.82 20.27 -50.00
C ILE A 489 48.70 19.35 -49.51
N GLN A 490 49.04 18.20 -48.91
CA GLN A 490 48.06 17.18 -48.54
C GLN A 490 47.48 17.36 -47.13
N PHE A 491 48.21 18.02 -46.21
CA PHE A 491 47.74 18.31 -44.84
C PHE A 491 48.21 19.70 -44.32
N PRO A 492 47.41 20.77 -44.47
CA PRO A 492 47.73 22.07 -43.88
C PRO A 492 47.56 22.05 -42.35
N LEU A 493 48.68 22.01 -41.63
CA LEU A 493 48.71 22.09 -40.18
C LEU A 493 48.36 23.51 -39.69
N LYS A 494 47.19 23.67 -39.05
CA LYS A 494 46.89 24.88 -38.27
C LYS A 494 47.88 25.00 -37.11
N PRO A 495 48.43 26.20 -36.81
CA PRO A 495 49.30 26.38 -35.66
C PRO A 495 48.51 26.21 -34.36
N LEU A 496 49.05 25.41 -33.43
CA LEU A 496 48.59 25.33 -32.05
C LEU A 496 49.04 26.59 -31.30
N GLU A 497 48.10 27.46 -30.94
CA GLU A 497 48.38 28.54 -29.99
C GLU A 497 48.71 27.95 -28.62
N ARG A 498 49.74 28.51 -27.98
CA ARG A 498 50.29 28.02 -26.72
C ARG A 498 49.44 28.53 -25.56
N PHE A 499 48.71 27.64 -24.88
CA PHE A 499 48.27 27.91 -23.51
C PHE A 499 49.47 27.91 -22.57
N SER A 500 49.94 29.11 -22.20
CA SER A 500 50.93 29.28 -21.14
C SER A 500 50.25 29.18 -19.77
N PHE A 501 50.52 28.10 -19.04
CA PHE A 501 50.26 28.08 -17.60
C PHE A 501 51.27 29.00 -16.90
N ASN A 502 50.78 30.03 -16.22
CA ASN A 502 51.61 30.84 -15.33
C ASN A 502 50.85 31.11 -14.03
N THR A 503 51.25 30.41 -12.97
CA THR A 503 50.68 30.54 -11.63
C THR A 503 51.31 31.72 -10.89
N SER A 504 50.60 32.84 -10.72
CA SER A 504 50.73 33.72 -9.55
C SER A 504 49.70 34.86 -9.56
N LYS A 505 49.41 35.39 -8.36
CA LYS A 505 48.47 36.48 -8.03
C LYS A 505 47.00 36.05 -8.09
N ILE A 506 46.26 35.96 -6.98
CA ILE A 506 46.16 36.81 -5.78
C ILE A 506 45.76 38.25 -6.12
N ASN A 507 44.50 38.53 -5.79
CA ASN A 507 43.86 39.81 -5.51
C ASN A 507 43.59 40.82 -6.64
N ASN A 508 42.32 41.23 -6.61
CA ASN A 508 41.81 42.60 -6.61
C ASN A 508 41.22 43.19 -7.90
N TYR A 509 39.93 43.54 -7.73
CA TYR A 509 39.16 44.62 -8.35
C TYR A 509 38.89 44.51 -9.87
N ASN A 510 37.80 45.06 -10.41
CA ASN A 510 36.43 45.42 -10.00
C ASN A 510 35.94 46.35 -11.12
N LEU A 511 34.71 46.15 -11.61
CA LEU A 511 34.03 47.06 -12.57
C LEU A 511 34.78 47.24 -13.93
N LYS A 512 34.16 47.72 -15.02
CA LYS A 512 32.84 48.36 -15.19
C LYS A 512 32.32 48.15 -16.63
N ASN A 513 30.99 48.08 -16.75
CA ASN A 513 30.11 48.62 -17.81
C ASN A 513 30.47 48.37 -19.30
N GLU A 514 29.60 47.64 -20.03
CA GLU A 514 28.51 48.17 -20.90
C GLU A 514 28.98 48.24 -22.37
N ASP A 515 28.18 47.95 -23.41
CA ASP A 515 26.72 47.84 -23.43
C ASP A 515 26.16 47.02 -24.61
N LEU A 516 24.91 46.55 -24.47
CA LEU A 516 23.83 46.42 -25.50
C LEU A 516 24.09 45.59 -26.81
N GLN A 517 23.18 44.75 -27.36
CA GLN A 517 21.71 44.54 -27.21
C GLN A 517 21.34 43.04 -27.34
N MET A 518 20.48 42.47 -26.46
CA MET A 518 19.03 42.18 -26.61
C MET A 518 18.64 41.02 -27.57
N PHE A 519 17.54 40.25 -27.47
CA PHE A 519 16.42 39.97 -26.51
C PHE A 519 15.74 38.65 -27.03
N TYR A 520 14.88 37.87 -26.36
CA TYR A 520 14.51 37.60 -24.95
C TYR A 520 13.78 36.22 -24.91
N PRO A 521 13.58 35.54 -23.76
CA PRO A 521 13.09 34.16 -23.69
C PRO A 521 11.54 34.03 -23.59
N PHE A 522 10.96 32.98 -24.16
CA PHE A 522 9.53 32.64 -23.96
C PHE A 522 9.23 31.14 -24.20
N GLU A 523 9.42 30.28 -23.19
CA GLU A 523 8.73 28.96 -23.20
C GLU A 523 8.43 28.31 -21.83
N PHE A 524 8.82 28.90 -20.70
CA PHE A 524 8.60 28.30 -19.37
C PHE A 524 7.22 28.61 -18.73
N LEU A 525 6.23 29.09 -19.51
CA LEU A 525 4.93 29.56 -18.98
C LEU A 525 3.73 29.18 -19.86
N ARG A 526 3.75 28.00 -20.51
CA ARG A 526 2.67 27.56 -21.43
C ARG A 526 2.04 26.18 -21.19
N LEU A 527 2.15 25.61 -19.99
CA LEU A 527 1.43 24.38 -19.64
C LEU A 527 0.51 24.45 -18.40
N HIS A 528 0.30 25.64 -17.82
CA HIS A 528 -0.58 25.79 -16.65
C HIS A 528 -2.00 26.35 -16.91
N GLN A 529 -2.37 26.69 -18.16
CA GLN A 529 -3.69 27.27 -18.49
C GLN A 529 -4.32 26.78 -19.82
N LYS A 530 -4.65 25.49 -19.90
CA LYS A 530 -5.82 24.99 -20.67
C LYS A 530 -6.58 24.01 -19.77
N ARG A 531 -7.44 24.53 -18.89
CA ARG A 531 -8.92 24.49 -19.03
C ARG A 531 -9.43 23.09 -19.39
N LYS A 532 -10.04 22.38 -18.44
CA LYS A 532 -11.50 22.48 -18.17
C LYS A 532 -12.35 22.31 -19.44
N ARG A 533 -12.52 21.07 -19.89
CA ARG A 533 -13.68 20.53 -20.66
C ARG A 533 -13.49 19.03 -20.87
N HIS A 534 -13.89 18.23 -19.87
CA HIS A 534 -14.24 16.79 -19.99
C HIS A 534 -14.85 16.36 -18.65
N TRP A 535 -16.09 16.78 -18.42
CA TRP A 535 -16.92 16.41 -17.25
C TRP A 535 -18.41 16.36 -17.66
N TYR A 536 -18.65 15.78 -18.84
CA TYR A 536 -19.95 15.35 -19.35
C TYR A 536 -19.69 14.11 -20.22
N ASN A 537 -20.63 13.17 -20.23
CA ASN A 537 -20.57 11.81 -20.80
C ASN A 537 -19.84 10.77 -19.91
N TYR A 538 -20.45 10.44 -18.77
CA TYR A 538 -20.54 9.06 -18.25
C TYR A 538 -21.78 8.93 -17.33
N ILE A 539 -22.95 9.18 -17.94
CA ILE A 539 -24.27 8.71 -17.50
C ILE A 539 -24.93 8.19 -18.79
N GLN A 540 -25.65 7.07 -18.72
CA GLN A 540 -26.12 6.22 -19.84
C GLN A 540 -25.07 5.26 -20.40
N ASN A 541 -24.83 4.15 -19.68
CA ASN A 541 -25.39 2.83 -20.05
C ASN A 541 -25.41 1.93 -18.81
#